data_AF-A0AAD8U7C9-F1
#
_entry.id   AF-A0AAD8U7C9-F1
#
_cell.length_a   1.000
_cell.length_b   1.000
_cell.length_c   1.000
_cell.angle_alpha   90.00
_cell.angle_beta   90.00
_cell.angle_gamma   90.00
#
_symmetry.space_group_name_H-M   'P 1'
#
loop_
_entity.id
_entity.type
_entity.pdbx_description
1 polymer ?
#
loop_
_entity_poly.entity_id
_entity_poly.type
_entity_poly.pdbx_seq_one_letter_code
_entity_poly.pdbx_strand_id
1 'polypeptide(L)'
;MEQAWLSADSYEVTSREGNPGVASVKMLFSGFHANLKARAAETAANLTKVEEASKAVTERRTVLYNRVVTRYHKAKLERADLARELEAVKAEAARVPQLEADLRAARAQCAESEEAGRAAAAKLKVADGELGRLRWLEENHLKELALLRTAEKEKVDDLRKRLHEVEKQRLALQEEVTTKSAELSATAKRWVEEIGSLDRGLAAAFPEEQDAALAAVGAARDARRRATGEGSAEYFTMEDYMASMAAHVEPITKLGWELRKAAEELIQLLWPAETLPQDLSNLIAWLERAPDRFLDWKESATRAGADMALSFVLSWYSEVDLGQLEYRRAGVEDALPAEIKTARLARACAIADFVDKGLFIPDPNPPSKDEDEEMEDEEAEDVPEDDPAAGSADAPPAGPHPAGA
;
A
#
# COMPACT_ATOMS: atom_id res chain seq x y z
N MET A 1 45.22 114.10 -33.49
CA MET A 1 45.33 113.74 -34.92
C MET A 1 44.26 114.56 -35.61
N GLU A 2 44.57 115.82 -35.92
CA GLU A 2 45.20 116.28 -37.18
C GLU A 2 44.09 116.64 -38.19
N GLN A 3 43.77 117.93 -38.32
CA GLN A 3 44.42 118.93 -39.19
C GLN A 3 44.12 118.72 -40.69
N ALA A 4 43.40 119.67 -41.30
CA ALA A 4 43.66 120.17 -42.67
C ALA A 4 42.65 121.26 -43.13
N TRP A 5 43.16 122.47 -43.42
CA TRP A 5 42.63 123.52 -44.34
C TRP A 5 41.33 124.29 -43.93
N LEU A 6 41.34 125.61 -43.65
CA LEU A 6 41.67 126.82 -44.45
C LEU A 6 40.58 127.14 -45.51
N SER A 7 40.03 128.36 -45.68
CA SER A 7 40.13 129.70 -45.03
C SER A 7 38.94 130.58 -45.57
N ALA A 8 38.69 131.88 -45.33
CA ALA A 8 39.36 132.98 -44.60
C ALA A 8 38.34 134.10 -44.21
N ASP A 9 38.71 134.99 -43.28
CA ASP A 9 38.81 136.48 -43.35
C ASP A 9 37.90 137.34 -44.30
N SER A 10 37.59 138.63 -44.05
CA SER A 10 37.66 139.59 -42.91
C SER A 10 37.22 141.01 -43.41
N TYR A 11 37.05 142.02 -42.51
CA TYR A 11 37.13 143.48 -42.79
C TYR A 11 36.10 144.13 -43.78
N GLU A 12 35.78 145.44 -43.81
CA GLU A 12 35.79 146.55 -42.83
C GLU A 12 34.78 147.65 -43.27
N VAL A 13 34.81 148.83 -42.63
CA VAL A 13 33.93 150.01 -42.81
C VAL A 13 34.68 151.14 -43.55
N THR A 14 34.00 151.97 -44.37
CA THR A 14 34.10 153.48 -44.43
C THR A 14 33.81 154.16 -45.81
N SER A 15 33.08 155.29 -45.75
CA SER A 15 33.36 156.62 -46.38
C SER A 15 33.36 156.92 -47.92
N ARG A 16 32.40 157.79 -48.32
CA ARG A 16 32.58 159.25 -48.64
C ARG A 16 32.70 159.79 -50.11
N GLU A 17 31.79 160.76 -50.41
CA GLU A 17 31.79 161.97 -51.30
C GLU A 17 32.23 161.96 -52.80
N GLY A 18 31.51 162.75 -53.62
CA GLY A 18 31.95 163.25 -54.95
C GLY A 18 30.88 164.00 -55.77
N ASN A 19 31.02 165.32 -55.93
CA ASN A 19 30.29 166.25 -56.85
C ASN A 19 31.38 166.94 -57.77
N PRO A 20 31.23 168.03 -58.58
CA PRO A 20 30.08 168.82 -59.08
C PRO A 20 30.17 169.30 -60.58
N GLY A 21 29.30 170.25 -61.02
CA GLY A 21 29.53 171.21 -62.15
C GLY A 21 28.79 170.90 -63.48
N VAL A 22 27.76 171.61 -64.00
CA VAL A 22 27.47 173.06 -64.28
C VAL A 22 27.99 173.59 -65.63
N ALA A 23 27.08 173.93 -66.56
CA ALA A 23 27.18 175.10 -67.48
C ALA A 23 25.83 175.39 -68.20
N SER A 24 25.58 176.65 -68.54
CA SER A 24 24.34 177.17 -69.17
C SER A 24 24.55 177.55 -70.65
N VAL A 25 23.47 177.78 -71.42
CA VAL A 25 23.27 178.94 -72.33
C VAL A 25 21.80 179.00 -72.77
N LYS A 26 21.37 180.12 -73.35
CA LYS A 26 20.02 180.70 -73.29
C LYS A 26 19.51 181.11 -74.69
N MET A 27 18.19 181.25 -74.85
CA MET A 27 17.44 182.21 -75.73
C MET A 27 16.49 181.62 -76.81
N LEU A 28 15.19 181.94 -76.63
CA LEU A 28 14.22 182.45 -77.64
C LEU A 28 13.80 181.54 -78.85
N PHE A 29 12.58 181.62 -79.40
CA PHE A 29 11.44 182.55 -79.20
C PHE A 29 10.06 181.82 -79.27
N SER A 30 9.04 182.51 -78.76
CA SER A 30 7.59 182.22 -78.70
C SER A 30 6.92 181.38 -79.81
N GLY A 31 6.03 180.46 -79.38
CA GLY A 31 5.21 179.60 -80.26
C GLY A 31 3.89 179.07 -79.67
N PHE A 32 3.17 179.91 -78.91
CA PHE A 32 1.70 179.83 -78.74
C PHE A 32 1.02 178.51 -78.28
N HIS A 33 1.38 178.05 -77.08
CA HIS A 33 0.53 178.09 -75.86
C HIS A 33 -0.95 177.58 -75.85
N ALA A 34 -1.48 176.94 -76.89
CA ALA A 34 -2.82 176.32 -76.86
C ALA A 34 -2.82 174.77 -76.72
N ASN A 35 -1.73 174.09 -77.11
CA ASN A 35 -1.68 172.62 -77.19
C ASN A 35 -1.22 171.94 -75.88
N LEU A 36 -0.44 172.64 -75.03
CA LEU A 36 0.14 172.06 -73.80
C LEU A 36 -0.88 171.68 -72.71
N LYS A 37 -2.08 172.29 -72.71
CA LYS A 37 -3.10 172.02 -71.69
C LYS A 37 -3.78 170.66 -71.86
N ALA A 38 -3.79 170.10 -73.07
CA ALA A 38 -4.29 168.75 -73.34
C ALA A 38 -3.30 167.66 -72.89
N ARG A 39 -2.01 167.83 -73.19
CA ARG A 39 -0.97 166.83 -72.88
C ARG A 39 -0.66 166.66 -71.39
N ALA A 40 -0.84 167.72 -70.58
CA ALA A 40 -0.63 167.64 -69.12
C ALA A 40 -1.67 166.75 -68.41
N ALA A 41 -2.89 166.64 -68.94
CA ALA A 41 -3.94 165.77 -68.39
C ALA A 41 -3.67 164.28 -68.67
N GLU A 42 -3.11 163.97 -69.84
CA GLU A 42 -2.79 162.61 -70.26
C GLU A 42 -1.61 162.00 -69.46
N THR A 43 -0.61 162.82 -69.08
CA THR A 43 0.51 162.37 -68.25
C THR A 43 0.11 162.03 -66.81
N ALA A 44 -0.88 162.72 -66.24
CA ALA A 44 -1.37 162.44 -64.89
C ALA A 44 -2.10 161.10 -64.79
N ALA A 45 -2.86 160.73 -65.82
CA ALA A 45 -3.61 159.47 -65.88
C ALA A 45 -2.74 158.21 -66.10
N ASN A 46 -1.48 158.39 -66.53
CA ASN A 46 -0.54 157.29 -66.74
C ASN A 46 0.36 157.02 -65.52
N LEU A 47 0.54 157.98 -64.61
CA LEU A 47 1.36 157.76 -63.41
C LEU A 47 0.66 156.83 -62.40
N THR A 48 -0.64 157.01 -62.19
CA THR A 48 -1.46 156.20 -61.26
C THR A 48 -1.48 154.71 -61.63
N LYS A 49 -1.52 154.39 -62.93
CA LYS A 49 -1.44 153.00 -63.43
C LYS A 49 -0.11 152.31 -63.09
N VAL A 50 0.99 153.06 -62.98
CA VAL A 50 2.30 152.50 -62.64
C VAL A 50 2.41 152.18 -61.14
N GLU A 51 1.80 153.00 -60.27
CA GLU A 51 1.75 152.71 -58.82
C GLU A 51 0.88 151.49 -58.49
N GLU A 52 -0.27 151.34 -59.14
CA GLU A 52 -1.13 150.15 -58.98
C GLU A 52 -0.42 148.86 -59.46
N ALA A 53 0.29 148.92 -60.59
CA ALA A 53 1.10 147.80 -61.08
C ALA A 53 2.24 147.43 -60.13
N SER A 54 2.88 148.42 -59.48
CA SER A 54 3.93 148.20 -58.49
C SER A 54 3.44 147.42 -57.26
N LYS A 55 2.26 147.78 -56.71
CA LYS A 55 1.63 147.05 -55.60
C LYS A 55 1.31 145.59 -55.96
N ALA A 56 0.74 145.35 -57.14
CA ALA A 56 0.39 144.00 -57.57
C ALA A 56 1.60 143.04 -57.70
N VAL A 57 2.79 143.58 -58.00
CA VAL A 57 4.04 142.79 -58.08
C VAL A 57 4.56 142.44 -56.68
N THR A 58 4.48 143.34 -55.70
CA THR A 58 4.98 143.06 -54.35
C THR A 58 4.14 141.99 -53.63
N GLU A 59 2.82 142.00 -53.80
CA GLU A 59 1.92 140.97 -53.24
C GLU A 59 2.13 139.58 -53.86
N ARG A 60 2.37 139.50 -55.18
CA ARG A 60 2.70 138.21 -55.82
C ARG A 60 4.02 137.63 -55.31
N ARG A 61 4.99 138.48 -54.96
CA ARG A 61 6.29 138.05 -54.42
C ARG A 61 6.18 137.43 -53.03
N THR A 62 5.38 138.01 -52.13
CA THR A 62 5.17 137.46 -50.77
C THR A 62 4.39 136.15 -50.79
N VAL A 63 3.36 136.02 -51.64
CA VAL A 63 2.62 134.75 -51.81
C VAL A 63 3.52 133.62 -52.30
N LEU A 64 4.40 133.88 -53.28
CA LEU A 64 5.36 132.87 -53.77
C LEU A 64 6.38 132.47 -52.70
N TYR A 65 6.94 133.44 -51.96
CA TYR A 65 7.91 133.17 -50.90
C TYR A 65 7.33 132.24 -49.81
N ASN A 66 6.14 132.56 -49.29
CA ASN A 66 5.48 131.76 -48.26
C ASN A 66 5.15 130.32 -48.73
N ARG A 67 4.87 130.14 -50.03
CA ARG A 67 4.59 128.82 -50.62
C ARG A 67 5.84 127.94 -50.76
N VAL A 68 7.03 128.54 -50.91
CA VAL A 68 8.30 127.80 -50.95
C VAL A 68 8.72 127.39 -49.54
N VAL A 69 8.64 128.30 -48.55
CA VAL A 69 9.00 128.03 -47.15
C VAL A 69 8.15 126.91 -46.55
N THR A 70 6.84 126.91 -46.78
CA THR A 70 5.95 125.84 -46.30
C THR A 70 6.27 124.47 -46.91
N ARG A 71 6.62 124.40 -48.20
CA ARG A 71 7.08 123.14 -48.84
C ARG A 71 8.40 122.65 -48.25
N TYR A 72 9.35 123.54 -47.99
CA TYR A 72 10.64 123.18 -47.39
C TYR A 72 10.49 122.59 -45.98
N HIS A 73 9.64 123.18 -45.13
CA HIS A 73 9.38 122.63 -43.80
C HIS A 73 8.65 121.29 -43.82
N LYS A 74 7.71 121.08 -44.76
CA LYS A 74 7.06 119.77 -44.94
C LYS A 74 8.09 118.67 -45.30
N ALA A 75 8.93 118.90 -46.31
CA ALA A 75 9.95 117.94 -46.72
C ALA A 75 11.00 117.65 -45.61
N LYS A 76 11.30 118.64 -44.75
CA LYS A 76 12.20 118.46 -43.61
C LYS A 76 11.62 117.54 -42.52
N LEU A 77 10.30 117.57 -42.30
CA LEU A 77 9.61 116.65 -41.38
C LEU A 77 9.57 115.23 -41.94
N GLU A 78 9.15 115.06 -43.19
CA GLU A 78 9.09 113.75 -43.86
C GLU A 78 10.45 113.02 -43.85
N ARG A 79 11.56 113.76 -44.04
CA ARG A 79 12.92 113.20 -43.94
C ARG A 79 13.31 112.80 -42.51
N ALA A 80 12.77 113.45 -41.48
CA ALA A 80 13.04 113.11 -40.08
C ALA A 80 12.26 111.86 -39.63
N ASP A 81 11.05 111.67 -40.14
CA ASP A 81 10.22 110.49 -39.83
C ASP A 81 10.78 109.23 -40.50
N LEU A 82 11.12 109.30 -41.80
CA LEU A 82 11.81 108.21 -42.52
C LEU A 82 13.14 107.80 -41.87
N ALA A 83 13.86 108.74 -41.24
CA ALA A 83 15.09 108.42 -40.50
C ALA A 83 14.82 107.60 -39.23
N ARG A 84 13.68 107.79 -38.55
CA ARG A 84 13.31 106.97 -37.38
C ARG A 84 12.86 105.58 -37.78
N GLU A 85 12.10 105.45 -38.86
CA GLU A 85 11.68 104.16 -39.40
C GLU A 85 12.89 103.31 -39.81
N LEU A 86 13.89 103.92 -40.47
CA LEU A 86 15.09 103.22 -40.91
C LEU A 86 15.95 102.71 -39.74
N GLU A 87 16.04 103.44 -38.63
CA GLU A 87 16.71 102.95 -37.41
C GLU A 87 15.88 101.89 -36.66
N ALA A 88 14.54 101.97 -36.68
CA ALA A 88 13.68 100.92 -36.12
C ALA A 88 13.87 99.59 -36.88
N VAL A 89 13.86 99.63 -38.22
CA VAL A 89 14.10 98.44 -39.06
C VAL A 89 15.49 97.84 -38.84
N LYS A 90 16.53 98.66 -38.63
CA LYS A 90 17.87 98.17 -38.26
C LYS A 90 17.87 97.46 -36.89
N ALA A 91 17.16 98.00 -35.91
CA ALA A 91 17.08 97.40 -34.58
C ALA A 91 16.34 96.04 -34.60
N GLU A 92 15.34 95.87 -35.46
CA GLU A 92 14.69 94.58 -35.67
C GLU A 92 15.57 93.60 -36.46
N ALA A 93 16.25 94.05 -37.52
CA ALA A 93 17.20 93.24 -38.27
C ALA A 93 18.33 92.69 -37.38
N ALA A 94 18.79 93.44 -36.39
CA ALA A 94 19.79 93.01 -35.42
C ALA A 94 19.33 91.86 -34.49
N ARG A 95 18.00 91.62 -34.36
CA ARG A 95 17.45 90.52 -33.54
C ARG A 95 17.38 89.18 -34.29
N VAL A 96 17.35 89.20 -35.62
CA VAL A 96 17.31 88.01 -36.48
C VAL A 96 18.41 86.98 -36.16
N PRO A 97 19.71 87.33 -36.08
CA PRO A 97 20.76 86.34 -35.79
C PRO A 97 20.65 85.70 -34.40
N GLN A 98 20.04 86.38 -33.43
CA GLN A 98 19.81 85.83 -32.10
C GLN A 98 18.66 84.82 -32.10
N LEU A 99 17.55 85.14 -32.78
CA LEU A 99 16.44 84.19 -33.00
C LEU A 99 16.89 82.96 -33.81
N GLU A 100 17.80 83.11 -34.77
CA GLU A 100 18.41 81.96 -35.46
C GLU A 100 19.27 81.10 -34.53
N ALA A 101 20.03 81.70 -33.61
CA ALA A 101 20.81 80.96 -32.62
C ALA A 101 19.90 80.17 -31.67
N ASP A 102 18.85 80.82 -31.15
CA ASP A 102 17.86 80.19 -30.28
C ASP A 102 17.12 79.04 -30.99
N LEU A 103 16.75 79.21 -32.26
CA LEU A 103 16.16 78.14 -33.08
C LEU A 103 17.12 76.97 -33.33
N ARG A 104 18.43 77.21 -33.47
CA ARG A 104 19.43 76.12 -33.57
C ARG A 104 19.57 75.39 -32.22
N ALA A 105 19.61 76.12 -31.11
CA ALA A 105 19.68 75.53 -29.77
C ALA A 105 18.44 74.68 -29.44
N ALA A 106 17.24 75.20 -29.72
CA ALA A 106 16.00 74.45 -29.54
C ALA A 106 15.94 73.19 -30.41
N ARG A 107 16.40 73.26 -31.66
CA ARG A 107 16.49 72.08 -32.55
C ARG A 107 17.49 71.03 -32.04
N ALA A 108 18.62 71.45 -31.47
CA ALA A 108 19.58 70.54 -30.84
C ALA A 108 18.95 69.82 -29.62
N GLN A 109 18.25 70.55 -28.76
CA GLN A 109 17.53 69.96 -27.61
C GLN A 109 16.40 69.01 -28.05
N CYS A 110 15.67 69.32 -29.13
CA CYS A 110 14.73 68.38 -29.74
C CYS A 110 15.43 67.11 -30.25
N ALA A 111 16.56 67.23 -30.95
CA ALA A 111 17.31 66.06 -31.43
C ALA A 111 17.83 65.18 -30.27
N GLU A 112 18.39 65.78 -29.22
CA GLU A 112 18.86 65.06 -28.03
C GLU A 112 17.72 64.35 -27.30
N SER A 113 16.56 64.99 -27.15
CA SER A 113 15.37 64.38 -26.52
C SER A 113 14.72 63.30 -27.39
N GLU A 114 14.77 63.42 -28.73
CA GLU A 114 14.37 62.36 -29.67
C GLU A 114 15.33 61.16 -29.65
N GLU A 115 16.64 61.37 -29.47
CA GLU A 115 17.61 60.29 -29.31
C GLU A 115 17.46 59.60 -27.95
N ALA A 116 17.29 60.36 -26.87
CA ALA A 116 16.98 59.82 -25.55
C ALA A 116 15.66 59.03 -25.56
N GLY A 117 14.63 59.53 -26.23
CA GLY A 117 13.35 58.86 -26.42
C GLY A 117 13.48 57.55 -27.23
N ARG A 118 14.26 57.56 -28.32
CA ARG A 118 14.57 56.34 -29.10
C ARG A 118 15.36 55.31 -28.28
N ALA A 119 16.34 55.75 -27.48
CA ALA A 119 17.11 54.88 -26.59
C ALA A 119 16.23 54.28 -25.47
N ALA A 120 15.30 55.06 -24.91
CA ALA A 120 14.33 54.59 -23.92
C ALA A 120 13.35 53.57 -24.54
N ALA A 121 12.81 53.86 -25.73
CA ALA A 121 11.94 52.94 -26.46
C ALA A 121 12.65 51.62 -26.82
N ALA A 122 13.94 51.66 -27.19
CA ALA A 122 14.74 50.47 -27.44
C ALA A 122 14.91 49.63 -26.16
N LYS A 123 15.22 50.25 -25.01
CA LYS A 123 15.31 49.56 -23.71
C LYS A 123 13.97 48.94 -23.30
N LEU A 124 12.86 49.67 -23.49
CA LEU A 124 11.52 49.18 -23.18
C LEU A 124 11.15 47.96 -24.05
N LYS A 125 11.48 47.99 -25.34
CA LYS A 125 11.30 46.84 -26.25
C LYS A 125 12.13 45.61 -25.85
N VAL A 126 13.33 45.79 -25.30
CA VAL A 126 14.14 44.69 -24.74
C VAL A 126 13.46 44.14 -23.47
N ALA A 127 13.04 45.00 -22.55
CA ALA A 127 12.34 44.60 -21.33
C ALA A 127 11.02 43.87 -21.60
N ASP A 128 10.23 44.31 -22.60
CA ASP A 128 9.02 43.61 -23.04
C ASP A 128 9.33 42.20 -23.58
N GLY A 129 10.44 42.05 -24.30
CA GLY A 129 10.93 40.75 -24.77
C GLY A 129 11.34 39.82 -23.61
N GLU A 130 12.01 40.35 -22.60
CA GLU A 130 12.37 39.61 -21.38
C GLU A 130 11.13 39.22 -20.56
N LEU A 131 10.16 40.13 -20.39
CA LEU A 131 8.87 39.84 -19.74
C LEU A 131 8.09 38.76 -20.50
N GLY A 132 8.09 38.80 -21.85
CA GLY A 132 7.49 37.76 -22.68
C GLY A 132 8.16 36.40 -22.45
N ARG A 133 9.49 36.35 -22.38
CA ARG A 133 10.24 35.12 -22.07
C ARG A 133 9.95 34.58 -20.67
N LEU A 134 9.85 35.46 -19.66
CA LEU A 134 9.54 35.07 -18.29
C LEU A 134 8.12 34.49 -18.17
N ARG A 135 7.11 35.13 -18.79
CA ARG A 135 5.74 34.59 -18.84
C ARG A 135 5.68 33.21 -19.50
N TRP A 136 6.42 33.01 -20.59
CA TRP A 136 6.49 31.71 -21.27
C TRP A 136 7.13 30.62 -20.38
N LEU A 137 8.16 30.96 -19.60
CA LEU A 137 8.76 30.04 -18.62
C LEU A 137 7.77 29.74 -17.47
N GLU A 138 7.07 30.75 -16.95
CA GLU A 138 6.05 30.59 -15.92
C GLU A 138 4.91 29.67 -16.39
N GLU A 139 4.37 29.90 -17.59
CA GLU A 139 3.35 29.02 -18.19
C GLU A 139 3.84 27.57 -18.36
N ASN A 140 5.12 27.37 -18.72
CA ASN A 140 5.67 26.03 -18.87
C ASN A 140 5.88 25.34 -17.53
N HIS A 141 6.40 26.03 -16.52
CA HIS A 141 6.50 25.48 -15.17
C HIS A 141 5.12 25.18 -14.56
N LEU A 142 4.09 25.99 -14.86
CA LEU A 142 2.72 25.68 -14.46
C LEU A 142 2.18 24.41 -15.16
N LYS A 143 2.52 24.17 -16.44
CA LYS A 143 2.19 22.92 -17.14
C LYS A 143 2.93 21.72 -16.55
N GLU A 144 4.23 21.85 -16.26
CA GLU A 144 5.04 20.82 -15.60
C GLU A 144 4.49 20.46 -14.21
N LEU A 145 4.14 21.47 -13.39
CA LEU A 145 3.53 21.25 -12.07
C LEU A 145 2.14 20.59 -12.17
N ALA A 146 1.36 20.88 -13.21
CA ALA A 146 0.09 20.21 -13.45
C ALA A 146 0.27 18.72 -13.83
N LEU A 147 1.27 18.41 -14.67
CA LEU A 147 1.63 17.03 -15.04
C LEU A 147 2.20 16.25 -13.84
N LEU A 148 3.03 16.88 -13.00
CA LEU A 148 3.54 16.25 -11.78
C LEU A 148 2.40 15.95 -10.80
N ARG A 149 1.48 16.89 -10.56
CA ARG A 149 0.31 16.68 -9.69
C ARG A 149 -0.61 15.57 -10.16
N THR A 150 -0.79 15.40 -11.48
CA THR A 150 -1.59 14.30 -12.03
C THR A 150 -0.88 12.95 -11.86
N ALA A 151 0.42 12.87 -12.16
CA ALA A 151 1.21 11.66 -11.94
C ALA A 151 1.36 11.27 -10.44
N GLU A 152 1.43 12.24 -9.53
CA GLU A 152 1.40 12.00 -8.09
C GLU A 152 0.04 11.47 -7.63
N LYS A 153 -1.06 12.04 -8.14
CA LYS A 153 -2.41 11.57 -7.84
C LYS A 153 -2.61 10.12 -8.30
N GLU A 154 -2.18 9.78 -9.51
CA GLU A 154 -2.24 8.41 -10.04
C GLU A 154 -1.47 7.43 -9.15
N LYS A 155 -0.23 7.78 -8.74
CA LYS A 155 0.56 6.97 -7.78
C LYS A 155 -0.15 6.79 -6.44
N VAL A 156 -0.77 7.84 -5.90
CA VAL A 156 -1.53 7.77 -4.63
C VAL A 156 -2.75 6.86 -4.78
N ASP A 157 -3.49 6.97 -5.88
CA ASP A 157 -4.67 6.13 -6.12
C ASP A 157 -4.30 4.66 -6.39
N ASP A 158 -3.15 4.38 -7.02
CA ASP A 158 -2.62 3.01 -7.15
C ASP A 158 -2.09 2.44 -5.82
N LEU A 159 -1.44 3.25 -4.99
CA LEU A 159 -1.05 2.84 -3.63
C LEU A 159 -2.28 2.55 -2.75
N ARG A 160 -3.36 3.32 -2.88
CA ARG A 160 -4.65 3.04 -2.20
C ARG A 160 -5.26 1.72 -2.64
N LYS A 161 -5.28 1.41 -3.95
CA LYS A 161 -5.75 0.10 -4.46
C LYS A 161 -4.92 -1.05 -3.88
N ARG A 162 -3.59 -0.92 -3.86
CA ARG A 162 -2.69 -1.93 -3.27
C ARG A 162 -2.91 -2.10 -1.77
N LEU A 163 -3.09 -1.01 -1.04
CA LEU A 163 -3.40 -1.06 0.40
C LEU A 163 -4.70 -1.83 0.65
N HIS A 164 -5.76 -1.53 -0.11
CA HIS A 164 -7.06 -2.19 0.05
C HIS A 164 -7.01 -3.69 -0.29
N GLU A 165 -6.24 -4.09 -1.30
CA GLU A 165 -6.02 -5.51 -1.63
C GLU A 165 -5.22 -6.23 -0.53
N VAL A 166 -4.21 -5.57 0.08
CA VAL A 166 -3.47 -6.12 1.23
C VAL A 166 -4.38 -6.24 2.47
N GLU A 167 -5.26 -5.26 2.73
CA GLU A 167 -6.25 -5.32 3.81
C GLU A 167 -7.22 -6.50 3.62
N LYS A 168 -7.70 -6.70 2.39
CA LYS A 168 -8.56 -7.84 2.02
C LYS A 168 -7.85 -9.18 2.21
N GLN A 169 -6.59 -9.29 1.79
CA GLN A 169 -5.76 -10.48 2.01
C GLN A 169 -5.52 -10.75 3.51
N ARG A 170 -5.30 -9.70 4.31
CA ARG A 170 -5.17 -9.82 5.77
C ARG A 170 -6.44 -10.36 6.42
N LEU A 171 -7.63 -9.89 5.99
CA LEU A 171 -8.91 -10.37 6.49
C LEU A 171 -9.15 -11.84 6.11
N ALA A 172 -8.90 -12.22 4.86
CA ALA A 172 -9.02 -13.61 4.42
C ALA A 172 -8.08 -14.57 5.20
N LEU A 173 -6.82 -14.17 5.43
CA LEU A 173 -5.89 -14.94 6.26
C LEU A 173 -6.32 -14.99 7.73
N GLN A 174 -6.94 -13.93 8.26
CA GLN A 174 -7.48 -13.93 9.62
C GLN A 174 -8.65 -14.91 9.76
N GLU A 175 -9.54 -14.99 8.77
CA GLU A 175 -10.63 -15.98 8.69
C GLU A 175 -10.07 -17.42 8.55
N GLU A 176 -9.04 -17.62 7.74
CA GLU A 176 -8.37 -18.93 7.60
C GLU A 176 -7.71 -19.39 8.91
N VAL A 177 -7.10 -18.47 9.67
CA VAL A 177 -6.51 -18.76 10.99
C VAL A 177 -7.60 -19.06 12.04
N THR A 178 -8.75 -18.38 12.02
CA THR A 178 -9.83 -18.68 12.97
C THR A 178 -10.52 -20.01 12.64
N THR A 179 -10.75 -20.33 11.37
CA THR A 179 -11.30 -21.63 10.96
C THR A 179 -10.35 -22.79 11.31
N LYS A 180 -9.07 -22.71 10.93
CA LYS A 180 -8.07 -23.73 11.28
C LYS A 180 -7.87 -23.88 12.80
N SER A 181 -7.92 -22.80 13.57
CA SER A 181 -7.81 -22.90 15.04
C SER A 181 -9.06 -23.55 15.67
N ALA A 182 -10.25 -23.34 15.11
CA ALA A 182 -11.48 -24.04 15.51
C ALA A 182 -11.45 -25.52 15.12
N GLU A 183 -10.96 -25.88 13.93
CA GLU A 183 -10.75 -27.27 13.49
C GLU A 183 -9.75 -28.01 14.41
N LEU A 184 -8.59 -27.40 14.67
CA LEU A 184 -7.59 -27.97 15.59
C LEU A 184 -8.16 -28.12 17.01
N SER A 185 -8.90 -27.12 17.51
CA SER A 185 -9.59 -27.23 18.81
C SER A 185 -10.62 -28.37 18.84
N ALA A 186 -11.38 -28.56 17.76
CA ALA A 186 -12.36 -29.65 17.65
C ALA A 186 -11.69 -31.02 17.58
N THR A 187 -10.60 -31.18 16.83
CA THR A 187 -9.83 -32.44 16.80
C THR A 187 -9.21 -32.75 18.16
N ALA A 188 -8.58 -31.76 18.82
CA ALA A 188 -7.99 -31.94 20.15
C ALA A 188 -9.03 -32.40 21.20
N LYS A 189 -10.27 -31.88 21.14
CA LYS A 189 -11.36 -32.35 22.00
C LYS A 189 -11.71 -33.82 21.77
N ARG A 190 -11.83 -34.26 20.51
CA ARG A 190 -12.09 -35.68 20.18
C ARG A 190 -10.97 -36.58 20.72
N TRP A 191 -9.71 -36.22 20.50
CA TRP A 191 -8.57 -36.99 21.03
C TRP A 191 -8.62 -37.13 22.56
N VAL A 192 -8.95 -36.06 23.29
CA VAL A 192 -9.12 -36.09 24.75
C VAL A 192 -10.31 -36.95 25.18
N GLU A 193 -11.42 -36.93 24.43
CA GLU A 193 -12.60 -37.76 24.68
C GLU A 193 -12.33 -39.26 24.44
N GLU A 194 -11.66 -39.59 23.32
CA GLU A 194 -11.25 -40.95 22.95
C GLU A 194 -10.26 -41.54 23.97
N ILE A 195 -9.20 -40.81 24.30
CA ILE A 195 -8.19 -41.23 25.28
C ILE A 195 -8.80 -41.34 26.68
N GLY A 196 -9.65 -40.40 27.08
CA GLY A 196 -10.42 -40.52 28.32
C GLY A 196 -11.38 -41.71 28.34
N SER A 197 -11.81 -42.21 27.17
CA SER A 197 -12.60 -43.44 27.07
C SER A 197 -11.76 -44.70 27.22
N LEU A 198 -10.55 -44.72 26.66
CA LEU A 198 -9.58 -45.80 26.85
C LEU A 198 -9.15 -45.92 28.33
N ASP A 199 -8.85 -44.78 28.97
CA ASP A 199 -8.49 -44.71 30.39
C ASP A 199 -9.63 -45.23 31.30
N ARG A 200 -10.88 -44.84 31.05
CA ARG A 200 -12.05 -45.42 31.74
C ARG A 200 -12.20 -46.93 31.51
N GLY A 201 -11.88 -47.42 30.31
CA GLY A 201 -11.88 -48.85 30.01
C GLY A 201 -10.82 -49.62 30.80
N LEU A 202 -9.60 -49.06 30.91
CA LEU A 202 -8.53 -49.63 31.73
C LEU A 202 -8.88 -49.64 33.22
N ALA A 203 -9.41 -48.54 33.74
CA ALA A 203 -9.85 -48.47 35.14
C ALA A 203 -11.00 -49.45 35.46
N ALA A 204 -11.89 -49.73 34.49
CA ALA A 204 -12.94 -50.74 34.66
C ALA A 204 -12.43 -52.18 34.60
N ALA A 205 -11.38 -52.45 33.81
CA ALA A 205 -10.74 -53.77 33.73
C ALA A 205 -9.79 -54.07 34.89
N PHE A 206 -9.15 -53.02 35.46
CA PHE A 206 -8.13 -53.14 36.51
C PHE A 206 -8.43 -52.18 37.68
N PRO A 207 -9.53 -52.39 38.44
CA PRO A 207 -9.93 -51.49 39.52
C PRO A 207 -8.92 -51.43 40.67
N GLU A 208 -8.13 -52.49 40.88
CA GLU A 208 -7.11 -52.56 41.93
C GLU A 208 -5.94 -51.57 41.70
N GLU A 209 -5.70 -51.18 40.45
CA GLU A 209 -4.61 -50.27 40.05
C GLU A 209 -5.06 -48.80 39.97
N GLN A 210 -6.34 -48.51 40.23
CA GLN A 210 -6.89 -47.15 40.08
C GLN A 210 -6.25 -46.13 41.04
N ASP A 211 -5.93 -46.53 42.27
CA ASP A 211 -5.23 -45.68 43.23
C ASP A 211 -3.80 -45.35 42.79
N ALA A 212 -3.10 -46.31 42.17
CA ALA A 212 -1.76 -46.10 41.61
C ALA A 212 -1.79 -45.16 40.40
N ALA A 213 -2.79 -45.30 39.52
CA ALA A 213 -3.02 -44.39 38.39
C ALA A 213 -3.32 -42.96 38.84
N LEU A 214 -4.20 -42.78 39.83
CA LEU A 214 -4.48 -41.45 40.42
C LEU A 214 -3.24 -40.84 41.11
N ALA A 215 -2.41 -41.65 41.77
CA ALA A 215 -1.15 -41.19 42.34
C ALA A 215 -0.14 -40.76 41.26
N ALA A 216 -0.04 -41.49 40.14
CA ALA A 216 0.80 -41.14 39.00
C ALA A 216 0.36 -39.80 38.36
N VAL A 217 -0.95 -39.59 38.20
CA VAL A 217 -1.52 -38.30 37.76
C VAL A 217 -1.17 -37.17 38.73
N GLY A 218 -1.29 -37.40 40.04
CA GLY A 218 -0.87 -36.44 41.06
C GLY A 218 0.60 -36.05 40.93
N ALA A 219 1.49 -37.04 40.78
CA ALA A 219 2.92 -36.84 40.60
C ALA A 219 3.26 -36.10 39.29
N ALA A 220 2.57 -36.40 38.19
CA ALA A 220 2.71 -35.71 36.90
C ALA A 220 2.28 -34.25 37.00
N ARG A 221 1.13 -33.97 37.64
CA ARG A 221 0.65 -32.61 37.94
C ARG A 221 1.63 -31.85 38.82
N ASP A 222 2.22 -32.48 39.83
CA ASP A 222 3.26 -31.86 40.66
C ASP A 222 4.54 -31.56 39.89
N ALA A 223 4.93 -32.42 38.96
CA ALA A 223 6.07 -32.19 38.07
C ALA A 223 5.80 -30.99 37.13
N ARG A 224 4.62 -30.92 36.51
CA ARG A 224 4.21 -29.77 35.66
C ARG A 224 4.18 -28.48 36.48
N ARG A 225 3.54 -28.47 37.65
CA ARG A 225 3.52 -27.32 38.58
C ARG A 225 4.92 -26.81 38.91
N ARG A 226 5.88 -27.71 39.16
CA ARG A 226 7.29 -27.36 39.42
C ARG A 226 8.04 -26.82 38.19
N ALA A 227 7.62 -27.17 36.97
CA ALA A 227 8.28 -26.79 35.73
C ALA A 227 7.72 -25.50 35.09
N THR A 228 6.39 -25.35 35.00
CA THR A 228 5.73 -24.21 34.33
C THR A 228 5.18 -23.17 35.30
N GLY A 229 4.99 -23.50 36.58
CA GLY A 229 4.33 -22.63 37.55
C GLY A 229 2.82 -22.49 37.34
N GLU A 230 2.22 -23.27 36.44
CA GLU A 230 0.78 -23.27 36.21
C GLU A 230 0.00 -23.76 37.43
N GLY A 231 -1.22 -23.23 37.60
CA GLY A 231 -2.15 -23.69 38.62
C GLY A 231 -2.66 -25.10 38.35
N SER A 232 -3.23 -25.72 39.38
CA SER A 232 -3.97 -26.98 39.23
C SER A 232 -5.13 -26.80 38.24
N ALA A 233 -5.12 -27.49 37.11
CA ALA A 233 -6.30 -27.59 36.25
C ALA A 233 -7.39 -28.40 36.98
N GLU A 234 -8.63 -27.92 36.98
CA GLU A 234 -9.77 -28.65 37.54
C GLU A 234 -10.19 -29.83 36.64
N TYR A 235 -9.92 -29.74 35.34
CA TYR A 235 -10.19 -30.78 34.35
C TYR A 235 -8.96 -31.68 34.14
N PHE A 236 -9.21 -32.93 33.75
CA PHE A 236 -8.16 -33.83 33.27
C PHE A 236 -7.59 -33.31 31.95
N THR A 237 -6.28 -33.14 31.90
CA THR A 237 -5.52 -32.77 30.69
C THR A 237 -5.07 -34.02 29.95
N MET A 238 -4.71 -33.87 28.67
CA MET A 238 -4.15 -34.97 27.84
C MET A 238 -3.01 -35.72 28.56
N GLU A 239 -2.08 -34.97 29.14
CA GLU A 239 -0.96 -35.51 29.92
C GLU A 239 -1.40 -36.26 31.19
N ASP A 240 -2.52 -35.87 31.82
CA ASP A 240 -3.05 -36.59 32.97
C ASP A 240 -3.57 -37.97 32.54
N TYR A 241 -4.32 -38.05 31.44
CA TYR A 241 -4.73 -39.35 30.89
C TYR A 241 -3.52 -40.21 30.48
N MET A 242 -2.50 -39.62 29.86
CA MET A 242 -1.27 -40.34 29.52
C MET A 242 -0.54 -40.89 30.76
N ALA A 243 -0.52 -40.13 31.87
CA ALA A 243 0.07 -40.59 33.13
C ALA A 243 -0.74 -41.72 33.79
N SER A 244 -2.08 -41.62 33.75
CA SER A 244 -3.01 -42.65 34.22
C SER A 244 -2.86 -43.96 33.42
N MET A 245 -2.92 -43.88 32.08
CA MET A 245 -2.71 -45.03 31.20
C MET A 245 -1.32 -45.65 31.37
N ALA A 246 -0.26 -44.85 31.52
CA ALA A 246 1.08 -45.37 31.74
C ALA A 246 1.21 -46.17 33.05
N ALA A 247 0.49 -45.76 34.11
CA ALA A 247 0.43 -46.51 35.36
C ALA A 247 -0.29 -47.85 35.20
N HIS A 248 -1.32 -47.95 34.35
CA HIS A 248 -2.00 -49.22 34.04
C HIS A 248 -1.17 -50.16 33.15
N VAL A 249 -0.30 -49.65 32.27
CA VAL A 249 0.50 -50.49 31.35
C VAL A 249 1.46 -51.41 32.10
N GLU A 250 2.14 -50.94 33.16
CA GLU A 250 3.11 -51.76 33.88
C GLU A 250 2.48 -53.01 34.55
N PRO A 251 1.39 -52.90 35.34
CA PRO A 251 0.63 -54.05 35.85
C PRO A 251 0.16 -55.00 34.75
N ILE A 252 -0.40 -54.48 33.65
CA ILE A 252 -0.87 -55.30 32.52
C ILE A 252 0.28 -56.11 31.91
N THR A 253 1.46 -55.52 31.73
CA THR A 253 2.64 -56.24 31.21
C THR A 253 3.16 -57.31 32.16
N LYS A 254 3.05 -57.11 33.49
CA LYS A 254 3.43 -58.11 34.50
C LYS A 254 2.44 -59.28 34.51
N LEU A 255 1.15 -59.00 34.61
CA LEU A 255 0.09 -60.01 34.58
C LEU A 255 0.12 -60.82 33.28
N GLY A 256 0.34 -60.16 32.13
CA GLY A 256 0.51 -60.85 30.85
C GLY A 256 1.73 -61.78 30.81
N TRP A 257 2.84 -61.41 31.45
CA TRP A 257 4.03 -62.25 31.58
C TRP A 257 3.82 -63.44 32.52
N GLU A 258 3.17 -63.23 33.67
CA GLU A 258 2.88 -64.29 34.64
C GLU A 258 1.86 -65.29 34.09
N LEU A 259 0.78 -64.81 33.46
CA LEU A 259 -0.19 -65.65 32.78
C LEU A 259 0.45 -66.46 31.64
N ARG A 260 1.31 -65.82 30.82
CA ARG A 260 2.06 -66.51 29.78
C ARG A 260 2.94 -67.62 30.38
N LYS A 261 3.71 -67.34 31.43
CA LYS A 261 4.58 -68.33 32.06
C LYS A 261 3.80 -69.51 32.63
N ALA A 262 2.68 -69.25 33.31
CA ALA A 262 1.81 -70.30 33.84
C ALA A 262 1.20 -71.17 32.72
N ALA A 263 0.80 -70.56 31.61
CA ALA A 263 0.31 -71.26 30.43
C ALA A 263 1.40 -72.10 29.74
N GLU A 264 2.63 -71.59 29.63
CA GLU A 264 3.77 -72.33 29.09
C GLU A 264 4.12 -73.55 29.97
N GLU A 265 4.11 -73.41 31.30
CA GLU A 265 4.29 -74.52 32.25
C GLU A 265 3.17 -75.57 32.12
N LEU A 266 1.91 -75.13 32.00
CA LEU A 266 0.76 -76.02 31.80
C LEU A 266 0.85 -76.79 30.47
N ILE A 267 1.24 -76.13 29.39
CA ILE A 267 1.38 -76.76 28.06
C ILE A 267 2.51 -77.79 28.06
N GLN A 268 3.66 -77.50 28.70
CA GLN A 268 4.75 -78.48 28.82
C GLN A 268 4.33 -79.76 29.58
N LEU A 269 3.44 -79.64 30.58
CA LEU A 269 2.92 -80.78 31.32
C LEU A 269 1.92 -81.59 30.49
N LEU A 270 1.02 -80.92 29.77
CA LEU A 270 -0.05 -81.57 28.99
C LEU A 270 0.43 -82.15 27.65
N TRP A 271 1.46 -81.56 27.04
CA TRP A 271 2.00 -81.93 25.73
C TRP A 271 3.55 -81.92 25.72
N PRO A 272 4.22 -82.81 26.47
CA PRO A 272 5.67 -82.80 26.64
C PRO A 272 6.48 -83.07 25.37
N ALA A 273 5.85 -83.53 24.28
CA ALA A 273 6.47 -83.80 23.00
C ALA A 273 6.35 -82.64 21.98
N GLU A 274 5.56 -81.60 22.28
CA GLU A 274 5.22 -80.55 21.33
C GLU A 274 5.93 -79.23 21.66
N THR A 275 6.22 -78.43 20.63
CA THR A 275 6.98 -77.18 20.78
C THR A 275 6.08 -76.06 21.28
N LEU A 276 6.51 -75.34 22.33
CA LEU A 276 5.76 -74.22 22.88
C LEU A 276 5.40 -73.15 21.83
N PRO A 277 4.15 -72.66 21.82
CA PRO A 277 3.75 -71.50 21.04
C PRO A 277 4.59 -70.26 21.34
N GLN A 278 5.05 -69.54 20.30
CA GLN A 278 5.73 -68.25 20.47
C GLN A 278 4.77 -67.07 20.56
N ASP A 279 3.58 -67.20 19.95
CA ASP A 279 2.56 -66.14 19.87
C ASP A 279 1.45 -66.33 20.90
N LEU A 280 0.95 -65.23 21.46
CA LEU A 280 -0.15 -65.25 22.44
C LEU A 280 -1.44 -65.86 21.88
N SER A 281 -1.80 -65.58 20.62
CA SER A 281 -2.99 -66.14 19.98
C SER A 281 -2.92 -67.66 19.86
N ASN A 282 -1.73 -68.20 19.55
CA ASN A 282 -1.49 -69.63 19.54
C ASN A 282 -1.55 -70.18 20.98
N LEU A 283 -0.93 -69.51 21.96
CA LEU A 283 -1.01 -69.89 23.38
C LEU A 283 -2.46 -70.03 23.88
N ILE A 284 -3.35 -69.11 23.50
CA ILE A 284 -4.78 -69.14 23.84
C ILE A 284 -5.46 -70.38 23.22
N ALA A 285 -5.27 -70.64 21.93
CA ALA A 285 -5.84 -71.81 21.25
C ALA A 285 -5.35 -73.16 21.83
N TRP A 286 -4.19 -73.19 22.48
CA TRP A 286 -3.71 -74.36 23.23
C TRP A 286 -4.38 -74.48 24.60
N LEU A 287 -4.59 -73.37 25.31
CA LEU A 287 -5.32 -73.35 26.58
C LEU A 287 -6.80 -73.74 26.40
N GLU A 288 -7.43 -73.34 25.30
CA GLU A 288 -8.81 -73.74 24.94
C GLU A 288 -8.94 -75.27 24.76
N ARG A 289 -7.87 -75.94 24.30
CA ARG A 289 -7.80 -77.40 24.11
C ARG A 289 -7.28 -78.17 25.33
N ALA A 290 -6.89 -77.46 26.40
CA ALA A 290 -6.41 -78.09 27.63
C ALA A 290 -7.45 -78.98 28.33
N PRO A 291 -8.76 -78.64 28.38
CA PRO A 291 -9.78 -79.50 29.01
C PRO A 291 -9.85 -80.89 28.37
N ASP A 292 -9.93 -80.97 27.05
CA ASP A 292 -9.97 -82.23 26.30
C ASP A 292 -8.69 -83.03 26.56
N ARG A 293 -7.54 -82.34 26.56
CA ARG A 293 -6.26 -82.98 26.85
C ARG A 293 -6.15 -83.52 28.28
N PHE A 294 -6.80 -82.89 29.26
CA PHE A 294 -6.92 -83.45 30.61
C PHE A 294 -7.75 -84.74 30.63
N LEU A 295 -8.75 -84.89 29.74
CA LEU A 295 -9.51 -86.13 29.59
C LEU A 295 -8.63 -87.22 28.97
N ASP A 296 -7.89 -86.93 27.88
CA ASP A 296 -6.89 -87.85 27.31
C ASP A 296 -5.93 -88.37 28.38
N TRP A 297 -5.41 -87.46 29.23
CA TRP A 297 -4.47 -87.78 30.30
C TRP A 297 -5.07 -88.65 31.39
N LYS A 298 -6.35 -88.42 31.73
CA LYS A 298 -7.10 -89.25 32.68
C LYS A 298 -7.25 -90.67 32.13
N GLU A 299 -7.56 -90.84 30.85
CA GLU A 299 -7.63 -92.15 30.19
C GLU A 299 -6.27 -92.82 30.04
N SER A 300 -5.24 -92.06 29.68
CA SER A 300 -3.85 -92.52 29.71
C SER A 300 -3.48 -93.08 31.09
N ALA A 301 -3.84 -92.37 32.17
CA ALA A 301 -3.58 -92.82 33.53
C ALA A 301 -4.40 -94.06 33.94
N THR A 302 -5.64 -94.21 33.46
CA THR A 302 -6.41 -95.45 33.70
C THR A 302 -5.87 -96.63 32.90
N ARG A 303 -5.46 -96.42 31.64
CA ARG A 303 -4.75 -97.42 30.81
C ARG A 303 -3.45 -97.86 31.49
N ALA A 304 -2.61 -96.92 31.95
CA ALA A 304 -1.37 -97.19 32.67
C ALA A 304 -1.59 -97.94 34.00
N GLY A 305 -2.62 -97.58 34.76
CA GLY A 305 -3.02 -98.28 35.98
C GLY A 305 -3.56 -99.69 35.74
N ALA A 306 -4.30 -99.90 34.64
CA ALA A 306 -4.77 -101.21 34.23
C ALA A 306 -3.62 -102.11 33.77
N ASP A 307 -2.70 -101.60 32.96
CA ASP A 307 -1.50 -102.34 32.50
C ASP A 307 -0.60 -102.75 33.68
N MET A 308 -0.36 -101.84 34.63
CA MET A 308 0.39 -102.15 35.86
C MET A 308 -0.32 -103.24 36.69
N ALA A 309 -1.64 -103.13 36.87
CA ALA A 309 -2.42 -104.14 37.60
C ALA A 309 -2.43 -105.51 36.90
N LEU A 310 -2.54 -105.55 35.57
CA LEU A 310 -2.47 -106.77 34.77
C LEU A 310 -1.05 -107.37 34.79
N SER A 311 -0.01 -106.54 34.70
CA SER A 311 1.39 -106.95 34.84
C SER A 311 1.64 -107.62 36.20
N PHE A 312 1.10 -107.06 37.29
CA PHE A 312 1.11 -107.73 38.59
C PHE A 312 0.35 -109.07 38.55
N VAL A 313 -0.88 -109.14 38.02
CA VAL A 313 -1.62 -110.42 37.99
C VAL A 313 -0.87 -111.49 37.18
N LEU A 314 -0.37 -111.15 36.00
CA LEU A 314 0.34 -112.07 35.10
C LEU A 314 1.70 -112.52 35.66
N SER A 315 2.38 -111.69 36.47
CA SER A 315 3.64 -112.09 37.12
C SER A 315 3.45 -113.18 38.19
N TRP A 316 2.27 -113.28 38.78
CA TRP A 316 1.92 -114.33 39.75
C TRP A 316 1.18 -115.52 39.11
N TYR A 317 0.46 -115.28 38.00
CA TYR A 317 -0.38 -116.27 37.33
C TYR A 317 -0.18 -116.24 35.81
N SER A 318 0.93 -116.78 35.33
CA SER A 318 1.33 -116.75 33.91
C SER A 318 0.40 -117.53 32.96
N GLU A 319 -0.50 -118.34 33.49
CA GLU A 319 -1.48 -119.15 32.73
C GLU A 319 -2.88 -118.51 32.65
N VAL A 320 -3.06 -117.28 33.13
CA VAL A 320 -4.38 -116.59 33.09
C VAL A 320 -4.66 -116.04 31.70
N ASP A 321 -5.68 -116.62 31.06
CA ASP A 321 -6.28 -116.12 29.83
C ASP A 321 -7.03 -114.80 30.08
N LEU A 322 -6.57 -113.72 29.45
CA LEU A 322 -7.15 -112.38 29.57
C LEU A 322 -8.61 -112.33 29.06
N GLY A 323 -8.96 -113.10 28.02
CA GLY A 323 -10.32 -113.14 27.50
C GLY A 323 -11.33 -113.71 28.50
N GLN A 324 -10.89 -114.60 29.40
CA GLN A 324 -11.73 -115.09 30.49
C GLN A 324 -11.90 -114.10 31.64
N LEU A 325 -10.96 -113.16 31.85
CA LEU A 325 -11.12 -112.11 32.85
C LEU A 325 -12.21 -111.11 32.44
N GLU A 326 -12.23 -110.73 31.16
CA GLU A 326 -13.25 -109.86 30.57
C GLU A 326 -14.65 -110.48 30.72
N TYR A 327 -14.83 -111.73 30.25
CA TYR A 327 -16.10 -112.45 30.38
C TYR A 327 -16.60 -112.59 31.83
N ARG A 328 -15.69 -112.79 32.80
CA ARG A 328 -16.04 -112.93 34.22
C ARG A 328 -16.31 -111.60 34.93
N ARG A 329 -15.96 -110.45 34.33
CA ARG A 329 -16.16 -109.13 34.94
C ARG A 329 -17.58 -108.60 34.78
N ALA A 330 -18.29 -109.03 33.73
CA ALA A 330 -19.68 -108.64 33.47
C ALA A 330 -20.60 -108.96 34.66
N GLY A 331 -21.14 -107.92 35.31
CA GLY A 331 -22.13 -108.03 36.39
C GLY A 331 -21.61 -108.18 37.83
N VAL A 332 -20.29 -108.08 38.08
CA VAL A 332 -19.71 -108.32 39.43
C VAL A 332 -19.62 -107.05 40.31
N GLU A 333 -19.55 -105.86 39.71
CA GLU A 333 -19.21 -104.58 40.38
C GLU A 333 -20.23 -104.18 41.47
N ASP A 334 -21.52 -104.44 41.25
CA ASP A 334 -22.61 -104.05 42.17
C ASP A 334 -22.81 -105.03 43.34
N ALA A 335 -22.43 -106.30 43.17
CA ALA A 335 -22.65 -107.36 44.16
C ALA A 335 -21.65 -107.37 45.34
N LEU A 336 -20.62 -106.52 45.32
CA LEU A 336 -19.55 -106.51 46.33
C LEU A 336 -19.95 -105.74 47.61
N PRO A 337 -19.79 -106.34 48.82
CA PRO A 337 -19.95 -105.64 50.10
C PRO A 337 -19.09 -104.37 50.23
N ALA A 338 -19.60 -103.36 50.94
CA ALA A 338 -18.94 -102.06 51.09
C ALA A 338 -17.52 -102.14 51.68
N GLU A 339 -17.29 -103.03 52.64
CA GLU A 339 -15.97 -103.30 53.24
C GLU A 339 -14.94 -103.84 52.23
N ILE A 340 -15.40 -104.62 51.25
CA ILE A 340 -14.56 -105.12 50.16
C ILE A 340 -14.31 -104.01 49.14
N LYS A 341 -15.30 -103.15 48.86
CA LYS A 341 -15.15 -101.97 47.98
C LYS A 341 -14.11 -100.98 48.52
N THR A 342 -14.11 -100.68 49.83
CA THR A 342 -13.10 -99.79 50.44
C THR A 342 -11.70 -100.41 50.46
N ALA A 343 -11.58 -101.70 50.79
CA ALA A 343 -10.30 -102.42 50.71
C ALA A 343 -9.76 -102.49 49.27
N ARG A 344 -10.63 -102.71 48.27
CA ARG A 344 -10.28 -102.69 46.84
C ARG A 344 -9.76 -101.31 46.41
N LEU A 345 -10.44 -100.24 46.80
CA LEU A 345 -10.04 -98.87 46.48
C LEU A 345 -8.67 -98.54 47.10
N ALA A 346 -8.44 -98.87 48.37
CA ALA A 346 -7.15 -98.66 49.03
C ALA A 346 -6.00 -99.41 48.34
N ARG A 347 -6.25 -100.62 47.82
CA ARG A 347 -5.27 -101.36 47.01
C ARG A 347 -5.08 -100.77 45.61
N ALA A 348 -6.13 -100.26 44.97
CA ALA A 348 -6.03 -99.57 43.69
C ALA A 348 -5.19 -98.28 43.80
N CYS A 349 -5.36 -97.49 44.88
CA CYS A 349 -4.50 -96.36 45.19
C CYS A 349 -3.03 -96.78 45.34
N ALA A 350 -2.75 -97.85 46.08
CA ALA A 350 -1.39 -98.36 46.25
C ALA A 350 -0.76 -98.90 44.94
N ILE A 351 -1.56 -99.46 44.02
CA ILE A 351 -1.08 -99.84 42.68
C ILE A 351 -0.76 -98.59 41.85
N ALA A 352 -1.58 -97.54 41.96
CA ALA A 352 -1.36 -96.27 41.28
C ALA A 352 -0.09 -95.52 41.73
N ASP A 353 0.55 -95.91 42.84
CA ASP A 353 1.85 -95.37 43.25
C ASP A 353 3.04 -96.01 42.49
N PHE A 354 2.83 -97.16 41.82
CA PHE A 354 3.82 -97.79 40.94
C PHE A 354 3.69 -97.36 39.47
N VAL A 355 2.64 -96.60 39.13
CA VAL A 355 2.36 -96.11 37.78
C VAL A 355 3.12 -94.81 37.54
N ASP A 356 3.89 -94.73 36.44
CA ASP A 356 4.47 -93.46 36.00
C ASP A 356 3.39 -92.55 35.40
N LYS A 357 2.94 -91.58 36.20
CA LYS A 357 1.92 -90.58 35.83
C LYS A 357 2.49 -89.46 34.95
N GLY A 358 3.80 -89.40 34.74
CA GLY A 358 4.46 -88.46 33.83
C GLY A 358 4.54 -88.94 32.38
N LEU A 359 4.20 -90.21 32.11
CA LEU A 359 4.20 -90.78 30.77
C LEU A 359 2.78 -90.81 30.19
N PHE A 360 2.59 -90.16 29.04
CA PHE A 360 1.34 -90.25 28.29
C PHE A 360 1.28 -91.55 27.47
N ILE A 361 0.26 -92.36 27.71
CA ILE A 361 -0.07 -93.58 26.97
C ILE A 361 -1.27 -93.28 26.05
N PRO A 362 -1.04 -93.10 24.73
CA PRO A 362 -2.13 -92.90 23.77
C PRO A 362 -3.04 -94.13 23.71
N ASP A 363 -4.26 -93.96 23.22
CA ASP A 363 -5.12 -95.11 22.97
C ASP A 363 -4.56 -95.95 21.81
N PRO A 364 -4.39 -97.29 21.96
CA PRO A 364 -4.00 -98.16 20.86
C PRO A 364 -5.09 -98.35 19.79
N ASN A 365 -6.36 -98.03 20.11
CA ASN A 365 -7.50 -98.06 19.20
C ASN A 365 -8.39 -96.82 19.44
N PRO A 366 -7.92 -95.61 19.05
CA PRO A 366 -8.75 -94.42 19.15
C PRO A 366 -10.03 -94.60 18.33
N PRO A 367 -11.17 -94.02 18.75
CA PRO A 367 -12.35 -93.96 17.90
C PRO A 367 -11.97 -93.34 16.56
N SER A 368 -12.43 -93.94 15.46
CA SER A 368 -12.30 -93.31 14.16
C SER A 368 -13.07 -91.99 14.18
N LYS A 369 -12.42 -90.90 13.73
CA LYS A 369 -12.98 -89.55 13.71
C LYS A 369 -14.29 -89.40 12.92
N ASP A 370 -14.70 -90.46 12.22
CA ASP A 370 -15.89 -90.54 11.40
C ASP A 370 -17.13 -91.06 12.18
N GLU A 371 -17.00 -91.46 13.46
CA GLU A 371 -18.12 -92.00 14.27
C GLU A 371 -18.76 -90.98 15.23
N ASP A 372 -18.10 -89.86 15.53
CA ASP A 372 -18.61 -88.83 16.47
C ASP A 372 -19.51 -87.76 15.79
N GLU A 373 -19.63 -87.74 14.45
CA GLU A 373 -20.49 -86.80 13.72
C GLU A 373 -21.96 -87.28 13.54
N GLU A 374 -22.31 -88.53 13.92
CA GLU A 374 -23.65 -89.11 13.68
C GLU A 374 -24.56 -89.24 14.93
N MET A 375 -24.28 -88.51 16.03
CA MET A 375 -25.01 -88.67 17.31
C MET A 375 -25.59 -87.37 17.93
N GLU A 376 -25.79 -86.30 17.15
CA GLU A 376 -26.56 -85.10 17.56
C GLU A 376 -27.77 -84.83 16.64
N ASP A 377 -28.56 -85.86 16.27
CA ASP A 377 -29.75 -85.65 15.41
C ASP A 377 -30.88 -86.68 15.66
N GLU A 378 -31.30 -86.89 16.92
CA GLU A 378 -32.57 -87.61 17.21
C GLU A 378 -33.17 -87.35 18.61
N GLU A 379 -33.74 -86.15 18.86
CA GLU A 379 -34.97 -85.97 19.68
C GLU A 379 -35.71 -84.70 19.25
N ALA A 380 -36.38 -84.77 18.10
CA ALA A 380 -37.43 -83.83 17.71
C ALA A 380 -38.81 -84.44 18.01
N GLU A 381 -39.34 -84.26 19.23
CA GLU A 381 -40.76 -84.48 19.48
C GLU A 381 -41.59 -83.27 19.05
N ASP A 382 -42.65 -83.54 18.27
CA ASP A 382 -43.62 -82.57 17.75
C ASP A 382 -44.29 -81.72 18.86
N VAL A 383 -44.19 -80.40 18.75
CA VAL A 383 -45.21 -79.47 19.26
C VAL A 383 -45.52 -78.43 18.18
N PRO A 384 -46.78 -78.30 17.71
CA PRO A 384 -47.11 -77.51 16.53
C PRO A 384 -47.26 -76.01 16.81
N GLU A 385 -46.85 -75.23 15.81
CA GLU A 385 -47.38 -73.93 15.35
C GLU A 385 -47.95 -72.93 16.37
N ASP A 386 -47.27 -71.79 16.52
CA ASP A 386 -47.93 -70.48 16.33
C ASP A 386 -46.95 -69.47 15.70
N ASP A 387 -47.27 -69.03 14.49
CA ASP A 387 -46.63 -67.97 13.67
C ASP A 387 -47.26 -66.60 14.06
N PRO A 388 -46.92 -65.41 13.48
CA PRO A 388 -45.72 -64.96 12.76
C PRO A 388 -45.09 -63.70 13.38
N ALA A 389 -43.92 -63.28 12.86
CA ALA A 389 -43.80 -62.03 12.06
C ALA A 389 -42.36 -61.52 11.87
N ALA A 390 -42.02 -61.26 10.61
CA ALA A 390 -41.14 -60.20 10.08
C ALA A 390 -39.73 -59.94 10.70
N GLY A 391 -38.64 -59.88 9.93
CA GLY A 391 -38.49 -60.10 8.49
C GLY A 391 -37.28 -59.37 7.88
N SER A 392 -36.91 -59.81 6.67
CA SER A 392 -36.28 -59.03 5.59
C SER A 392 -35.00 -58.20 5.87
N ALA A 393 -33.86 -58.71 5.41
CA ALA A 393 -32.82 -58.05 4.57
C ALA A 393 -31.50 -58.82 4.73
N ASP A 394 -31.08 -59.66 3.79
CA ASP A 394 -30.56 -59.33 2.45
C ASP A 394 -29.18 -58.62 2.50
N ALA A 395 -28.14 -59.40 2.19
CA ALA A 395 -26.78 -58.93 1.99
C ALA A 395 -26.03 -59.86 1.01
N PRO A 396 -25.62 -59.37 -0.16
CA PRO A 396 -24.59 -59.99 -0.98
C PRO A 396 -23.50 -58.96 -1.39
N PRO A 397 -22.40 -59.35 -2.06
CA PRO A 397 -21.26 -59.95 -1.39
C PRO A 397 -19.95 -59.17 -1.64
N ALA A 398 -18.92 -59.44 -0.83
CA ALA A 398 -17.59 -58.87 -1.02
C ALA A 398 -16.74 -59.66 -2.04
N GLY A 399 -15.97 -58.93 -2.84
CA GLY A 399 -14.83 -59.46 -3.60
C GLY A 399 -14.37 -58.51 -4.73
N PRO A 400 -13.15 -58.68 -5.29
CA PRO A 400 -12.09 -59.63 -4.91
C PRO A 400 -10.74 -58.96 -4.54
N HIS A 401 -9.79 -59.78 -4.08
CA HIS A 401 -8.36 -59.43 -3.92
C HIS A 401 -7.70 -58.88 -5.21
N PRO A 402 -6.66 -58.04 -5.08
CA PRO A 402 -5.53 -58.03 -6.00
C PRO A 402 -4.45 -59.01 -5.55
N ALA A 403 -3.98 -59.84 -6.48
CA ALA A 403 -2.76 -60.63 -6.30
C ALA A 403 -1.51 -59.73 -6.40
N GLY A 404 -0.44 -60.10 -5.69
CA GLY A 404 0.83 -59.37 -5.74
C GLY A 404 1.69 -59.74 -6.97
N ALA A 405 2.39 -58.73 -7.48
CA ALA A 405 3.64 -58.82 -8.24
C ALA A 405 4.47 -57.57 -7.92
#